data_AF-A0A1I4U116-F1
#
_entry.id   AF-A0A1I4U116-F1
#
_cell.length_a   1.000
_cell.length_b   1.000
_cell.length_c   1.000
_cell.angle_alpha   90.00
_cell.angle_beta   90.00
_cell.angle_gamma   90.00
#
_symmetry.space_group_name_H-M   'P 1'
#
loop_
_entity.id
_entity.type
_entity.pdbx_description
1 polymer ?
#
loop_
_entity_poly.entity_id
_entity_poly.type
_entity_poly.pdbx_seq_one_letter_code
_entity_poly.pdbx_strand_id
1 'polypeptide(L)' 'MQQVIMVALLGAALGGCVTDSMPATIQGACDAFEAPKLAVRGLDKDDRRWIAGQVEAGVRVCGWSRPKAREIARQVGS' A
#
# COMPACT_ATOMS: atom_id res chain seq x y z
N MET A 1 -11.49 6.79 -47.48
CA MET A 1 -12.24 6.45 -46.26
C MET A 1 -11.57 5.37 -45.41
N GLN A 2 -11.03 4.29 -46.00
CA GLN A 2 -10.41 3.18 -45.26
C GLN A 2 -9.21 3.58 -44.37
N GLN A 3 -8.38 4.53 -44.82
CA GLN A 3 -7.21 5.00 -44.04
C GLN A 3 -7.61 5.77 -42.78
N VAL A 4 -8.71 6.52 -42.81
CA VAL A 4 -9.21 7.30 -41.66
C VAL A 4 -9.72 6.36 -40.56
N ILE A 5 -10.37 5.27 -40.96
CA ILE A 5 -10.89 4.25 -40.05
C ILE A 5 -9.74 3.54 -39.32
N MET A 6 -8.67 3.17 -40.03
CA MET A 6 -7.49 2.56 -39.40
C MET A 6 -6.81 3.48 -38.38
N VAL A 7 -6.67 4.77 -38.70
CA VAL A 7 -6.05 5.74 -37.78
C VAL A 7 -6.92 5.96 -36.53
N ALA A 8 -8.25 6.00 -36.69
CA ALA A 8 -9.18 6.13 -35.56
C ALA A 8 -9.12 4.90 -34.62
N LEU A 9 -9.04 3.69 -35.18
CA LEU A 9 -8.91 2.45 -34.41
C LEU A 9 -7.58 2.37 -33.65
N LEU A 10 -6.47 2.77 -34.28
CA LEU A 10 -5.17 2.82 -33.61
C LEU A 10 -5.16 3.87 -32.49
N GLY A 11 -5.76 5.04 -32.71
CA GLY A 11 -5.86 6.09 -31.70
C GLY A 11 -6.66 5.65 -30.47
N ALA A 12 -7.78 4.95 -30.67
CA ALA A 12 -8.57 4.40 -29.58
C ALA A 12 -7.84 3.29 -28.80
N ALA A 13 -7.10 2.41 -29.51
CA ALA A 13 -6.33 1.34 -28.87
C ALA A 13 -5.17 1.87 -28.02
N LEU A 14 -4.51 2.96 -28.45
CA LEU A 14 -3.42 3.59 -27.71
C LEU A 14 -3.91 4.47 -26.55
N GLY A 15 -5.10 5.08 -26.67
CA GLY A 15 -5.68 5.93 -25.63
C GLY A 15 -6.10 5.18 -24.35
N GLY A 16 -6.42 3.88 -24.45
CA GLY A 16 -6.84 3.07 -23.31
C GLY A 16 -5.74 2.76 -22.28
N CYS A 17 -4.46 2.84 -22.67
CA CYS A 17 -3.34 2.47 -21.80
C CYS A 17 -2.99 3.51 -20.72
N VAL A 18 -3.47 4.76 -20.85
CA VAL A 18 -3.17 5.85 -19.89
C VAL A 18 -4.20 5.88 -18.76
N THR A 19 -5.36 5.25 -18.92
CA THR A 19 -6.49 5.34 -17.99
C THR A 19 -6.33 4.55 -16.69
N ASP A 20 -5.41 3.59 -16.61
CA ASP A 20 -5.13 2.81 -15.38
C ASP A 20 -4.13 3.50 -14.43
N SER A 21 -3.77 4.75 -14.70
CA SER A 21 -2.93 5.56 -13.81
C SER A 21 -3.76 6.31 -12.75
N MET A 22 -4.74 5.63 -12.13
CA MET A 22 -5.35 6.17 -10.93
C MET A 22 -4.24 6.33 -9.88
N PRO A 23 -4.09 7.51 -9.26
CA PRO A 23 -3.13 7.69 -8.19
C PRO A 23 -3.41 6.64 -7.13
N ALA A 24 -2.36 6.08 -6.51
CA ALA A 24 -2.54 5.20 -5.36
C ALA A 24 -3.33 5.96 -4.28
N THR A 25 -4.64 5.72 -4.21
CA THR A 25 -5.53 6.40 -3.27
C THR A 25 -5.50 5.67 -1.95
N ILE A 26 -5.57 6.40 -0.84
CA ILE A 26 -5.72 5.85 0.51
C ILE A 26 -7.15 5.28 0.72
N GLN A 27 -8.08 5.56 -0.19
CA GLN A 27 -9.49 5.18 -0.08
C GLN A 27 -9.61 3.64 -0.13
N GLY A 28 -10.08 3.04 0.97
CA GLY A 28 -10.14 1.59 1.17
C GLY A 28 -8.85 0.95 1.68
N ALA A 29 -7.73 1.69 1.79
CA ALA A 29 -6.48 1.13 2.30
C ALA A 29 -6.63 0.66 3.76
N CYS A 30 -7.35 1.41 4.58
CA CYS A 30 -7.61 1.04 5.97
C CYS A 30 -8.53 -0.18 6.14
N ASP A 31 -9.34 -0.48 5.11
CA ASP A 31 -10.20 -1.68 5.09
C ASP A 31 -9.44 -2.90 4.55
N ALA A 32 -8.47 -2.68 3.66
CA ALA A 32 -7.65 -3.74 3.07
C ALA A 32 -6.54 -4.24 4.00
N PHE A 33 -6.05 -3.39 4.92
CA PHE A 33 -4.95 -3.72 5.81
C PHE A 33 -5.39 -3.72 7.27
N GLU A 34 -5.24 -4.88 7.93
CA GLU A 34 -5.43 -4.98 9.38
C GLU A 34 -4.25 -4.37 10.14
N ALA A 35 -4.56 -3.78 11.30
CA ALA A 35 -3.53 -3.34 12.23
C ALA A 35 -2.67 -4.53 12.70
N PRO A 36 -1.34 -4.38 12.76
CA PRO A 36 -0.47 -5.44 13.25
C PRO A 36 -0.76 -5.68 14.74
N LYS A 37 -1.14 -6.92 15.05
CA LYS A 37 -1.45 -7.36 16.43
C LYS A 37 -0.20 -7.49 17.30
N LEU A 38 0.96 -7.53 16.67
CA LEU A 38 2.23 -7.94 17.24
C LEU A 38 3.39 -7.14 16.62
N ALA A 39 4.57 -7.17 17.25
CA ALA A 39 5.75 -6.50 16.70
C ALA A 39 6.23 -7.22 15.44
N VAL A 40 6.17 -6.52 14.31
CA VAL A 40 6.71 -7.00 13.03
C VAL A 40 8.21 -6.71 13.00
N ARG A 41 9.05 -7.75 12.85
CA ARG A 41 10.51 -7.63 12.82
C ARG A 41 11.01 -7.64 11.37
N GLY A 42 11.84 -6.66 11.01
CA GLY A 42 12.59 -6.66 9.75
C GLY A 42 13.89 -7.45 9.86
N LEU A 43 14.42 -7.93 8.74
CA LEU A 43 15.66 -8.71 8.70
C LEU A 43 16.87 -7.80 8.95
N ASP A 44 16.85 -6.59 8.38
CA ASP A 44 17.91 -5.60 8.53
C ASP A 44 17.40 -4.26 9.11
N LYS A 45 18.27 -3.24 9.09
CA LYS A 45 17.94 -1.90 9.60
C LYS A 45 16.94 -1.16 8.72
N ASP A 46 17.02 -1.35 7.41
CA ASP A 46 16.19 -0.65 6.44
C ASP A 46 14.78 -1.22 6.44
N ASP A 47 14.64 -2.55 6.52
CA ASP A 47 13.36 -3.22 6.71
C ASP A 47 12.66 -2.73 7.97
N ARG A 48 13.37 -2.68 9.11
CA ARG A 48 12.80 -2.20 10.37
C ARG A 48 12.31 -0.77 10.28
N ARG A 49 13.06 0.09 9.59
CA ARG A 49 12.68 1.49 9.38
C ARG A 49 11.45 1.58 8.48
N TRP A 50 11.42 0.81 7.39
CA TRP A 50 10.28 0.77 6.48
C TRP A 50 9.01 0.28 7.20
N ILE A 51 9.09 -0.86 7.91
CA ILE A 51 7.99 -1.42 8.70
C ILE A 51 7.47 -0.39 9.72
N ALA A 52 8.36 0.21 10.52
CA ALA A 52 7.97 1.20 11.50
C ALA A 52 7.25 2.41 10.85
N GLY A 53 7.71 2.84 9.68
CA GLY A 53 7.06 3.89 8.90
C GLY A 53 5.63 3.53 8.48
N GLN A 54 5.40 2.31 8.01
CA GLN A 54 4.06 1.85 7.62
C GLN A 54 3.13 1.75 8.83
N VAL A 55 3.61 1.21 9.96
CA VAL A 55 2.79 1.12 11.18
C VAL A 55 2.41 2.49 11.70
N GLU A 56 3.36 3.44 11.75
CA GLU A 56 3.07 4.81 12.19
C GLU A 56 2.16 5.57 11.21
N ALA A 57 2.25 5.29 9.91
CA ALA A 57 1.30 5.79 8.93
C ALA A 57 -0.11 5.23 9.18
N GLY A 58 -0.24 3.92 9.43
CA GLY A 58 -1.52 3.29 9.76
C GLY A 58 -2.13 3.81 11.08
N VAL A 59 -1.32 4.09 12.09
CA VAL A 59 -1.78 4.75 13.34
C VAL A 59 -2.36 6.13 13.03
N ARG A 60 -1.68 6.90 12.17
CA ARG A 60 -2.08 8.28 11.85
C ARG A 60 -3.28 8.37 10.92
N VAL A 61 -3.34 7.50 9.92
CA VAL A 61 -4.29 7.56 8.80
C VAL A 61 -5.49 6.66 9.06
N CYS A 62 -5.27 5.45 9.57
CA CYS A 62 -6.29 4.42 9.79
C CYS A 62 -6.71 4.29 11.26
N GLY A 63 -6.15 5.08 12.17
CA GLY A 63 -6.49 5.03 13.59
C GLY A 63 -6.09 3.73 14.28
N TRP A 64 -5.12 3.00 13.74
CA TRP A 64 -4.65 1.77 14.36
C TRP A 64 -4.16 2.00 15.80
N SER A 65 -4.51 1.08 16.69
CA SER A 65 -3.97 1.08 18.04
C SER A 65 -2.52 0.60 18.01
N ARG A 66 -1.63 1.29 18.75
CA ARG A 66 -0.25 0.84 18.89
C ARG A 66 -0.20 -0.50 19.64
N PRO A 67 0.63 -1.47 19.20
CA PRO A 67 0.82 -2.72 19.92
C PRO A 67 1.27 -2.47 21.36
N LYS A 68 0.73 -3.21 22.33
CA LYS A 68 1.06 -3.00 23.74
C LYS A 68 2.50 -3.45 24.00
N ALA A 69 3.28 -2.62 24.72
CA ALA A 69 4.67 -2.93 25.06
C ALA A 69 4.86 -4.31 25.72
N ARG A 70 3.88 -4.76 26.52
CA ARG A 70 3.87 -6.11 27.13
C ARG A 70 3.81 -7.24 26.10
N GLU A 71 3.07 -7.08 25.02
CA GLU A 71 2.99 -8.09 23.94
C GLU A 71 4.28 -8.11 23.12
N ILE A 72 4.84 -6.93 22.84
CA ILE A 72 6.15 -6.80 22.20
C ILE A 72 7.22 -7.53 23.02
N ALA A 73 7.27 -7.29 24.33
CA ALA A 73 8.24 -7.91 25.23
C ALA A 73 8.14 -9.44 25.25
N ARG A 74 6.92 -10.00 25.17
CA ARG A 74 6.69 -11.45 25.13
C ARG A 74 7.23 -12.09 23.84
N GLN A 75 7.16 -11.40 22.70
CA GLN A 75 7.68 -11.92 21.43
C GLN A 75 9.20 -11.82 21.28
N VAL A 76 9.84 -10.84 21.92
CA VAL A 76 11.30 -10.64 21.80
C VAL A 76 12.07 -11.61 22.71
N GLY A 77 11.45 -12.10 23.79
CA GLY A 77 12.04 -13.03 24.75
C GLY A 77 11.90 -14.52 24.41
N SER A 78 11.30 -14.87 23.27
CA SER A 78 11.15 -16.23 22.73
C SER A 78 11.96 -16.40 21.45
#